data_AF-A0AAD8KC63-F1
#
_entry.id   AF-A0AAD8KC63-F1
#
_cell.length_a   1.000
_cell.length_b   1.000
_cell.length_c   1.000
_cell.angle_alpha   90.00
_cell.angle_beta   90.00
_cell.angle_gamma   90.00
#
_symmetry.space_group_name_H-M   'P 1'
#
loop_
_entity.id
_entity.type
_entity.pdbx_description
1 polymer ?
#
loop_
_entity_poly.entity_id
_entity_poly.type
_entity_poly.pdbx_seq_one_letter_code
_entity_poly.pdbx_strand_id
1 'polypeptide(L)'
;MRIPWSKRKLSHISRLSRKTLINRSCRRELPSPLPKERPPTSELLKEERDFSGTSHVFVYVMLPSRIINMECELVNPDGLMDQLKQLKSIGVDGVSVNTWWGIVEANNPRDYNWDGYKQLFRMVLEAGFNKIQVVMSFHECDDHDPHISLPKWIKEIGQQNPDIYFTDKDGRRNPECLSWGIDDEPVLKGRTAVEVLIIVC
;
A
#
# COMPACT_ATOMS: atom_id res chain seq x y z
N MET A 1 -32.54 -49.23 14.30
CA MET A 1 -31.68 -49.22 15.50
C MET A 1 -31.24 -47.78 15.77
N ARG A 2 -31.65 -47.24 16.93
CA ARG A 2 -31.08 -46.17 17.77
C ARG A 2 -30.44 -44.88 17.16
N ILE A 3 -31.24 -43.82 17.25
CA ILE A 3 -31.04 -42.38 17.61
C ILE A 3 -29.97 -42.10 18.71
N PRO A 4 -29.66 -40.84 19.16
CA PRO A 4 -29.76 -39.45 18.61
C PRO A 4 -28.50 -38.56 18.89
N TRP A 5 -28.46 -37.31 18.41
CA TRP A 5 -28.25 -36.02 19.13
C TRP A 5 -28.41 -34.89 18.09
N SER A 6 -29.05 -33.74 18.26
CA SER A 6 -30.03 -33.21 19.22
C SER A 6 -30.65 -31.97 18.52
N LYS A 7 -31.98 -31.88 18.40
CA LYS A 7 -32.67 -30.65 18.04
C LYS A 7 -32.65 -29.70 19.25
N ARG A 8 -32.18 -28.46 19.09
CA ARG A 8 -32.79 -27.31 19.77
C ARG A 8 -33.14 -26.24 18.76
N LYS A 9 -34.40 -25.81 18.91
CA LYS A 9 -35.11 -24.75 18.20
C LYS A 9 -34.32 -23.44 18.26
N LEU A 10 -34.44 -22.63 17.22
CA LEU A 10 -35.04 -21.31 17.34
C LEU A 10 -35.67 -20.92 16.00
N SER A 11 -36.99 -20.99 16.02
CA SER A 11 -37.91 -20.38 15.06
C SER A 11 -37.82 -18.86 15.13
N HIS A 12 -38.18 -18.23 14.01
CA HIS A 12 -38.36 -16.79 13.77
C HIS A 12 -37.15 -16.01 13.27
N ILE A 13 -36.95 -16.02 11.95
CA ILE A 13 -36.72 -14.78 11.22
C ILE A 13 -37.66 -14.76 10.02
N SER A 14 -38.79 -14.09 10.22
CA SER A 14 -39.70 -13.66 9.16
C SER A 14 -38.97 -12.72 8.20
N ARG A 15 -39.26 -12.88 6.90
CA ARG A 15 -39.07 -11.87 5.85
C ARG A 15 -39.32 -10.47 6.41
N LEU A 16 -38.28 -9.66 6.50
CA LEU A 16 -38.39 -8.21 6.69
C LEU A 16 -37.72 -7.51 5.52
N SER A 17 -38.55 -6.69 4.90
CA SER A 17 -38.35 -5.89 3.71
C SER A 17 -37.14 -4.95 3.83
N ARG A 18 -36.48 -4.73 2.69
CA ARG A 18 -35.28 -3.89 2.46
C ARG A 18 -35.49 -2.38 2.68
N LYS A 19 -36.25 -1.91 3.68
CA LYS A 19 -36.53 -0.46 3.84
C LYS A 19 -36.48 0.16 5.24
N THR A 20 -36.01 -0.53 6.29
CA THR A 20 -36.10 0.04 7.65
C THR A 20 -34.88 -0.20 8.55
N LEU A 21 -33.67 0.03 8.03
CA LEU A 21 -32.45 0.07 8.85
C LEU A 21 -31.57 1.29 8.53
N ILE A 22 -32.22 2.42 8.24
CA ILE A 22 -31.61 3.75 8.24
C ILE A 22 -32.60 4.71 8.91
N ASN A 23 -33.05 4.46 10.15
CA ASN A 23 -33.74 5.51 10.93
C ASN A 23 -33.93 5.24 12.43
N ARG A 24 -32.95 4.69 13.15
CA ARG A 24 -33.05 4.54 14.63
C ARG A 24 -31.77 4.85 15.42
N SER A 25 -30.98 5.82 14.97
CA SER A 25 -29.98 6.46 15.85
C SER A 25 -29.87 7.97 15.60
N CYS A 26 -31.00 8.66 15.60
CA CYS A 26 -31.03 10.13 15.64
C CYS A 26 -32.05 10.59 16.68
N ARG A 27 -31.73 10.33 17.95
CA ARG A 27 -32.30 11.07 19.08
C ARG A 27 -31.11 11.56 19.90
N ARG A 28 -30.47 12.63 19.40
CA ARG A 28 -29.40 13.34 20.12
C ARG A 28 -30.08 14.20 21.17
N GLU A 29 -29.69 14.03 22.43
CA GLU A 29 -29.84 15.11 23.40
C GLU A 29 -28.98 16.30 22.94
N LEU A 30 -29.55 17.50 22.99
CA LEU A 30 -28.87 18.73 22.62
C LEU A 30 -27.77 19.01 23.67
N PRO A 31 -26.50 19.22 23.27
CA PRO A 31 -25.48 19.67 24.21
C PRO A 31 -25.82 21.08 24.71
N SER A 32 -25.47 21.37 25.97
CA SER A 32 -25.55 22.69 26.58
C SER A 32 -24.79 23.74 25.74
N PRO A 33 -25.16 25.04 25.84
CA PRO A 33 -24.49 26.10 25.08
C PRO A 33 -23.00 26.15 25.43
N LEU A 34 -22.16 26.13 24.39
CA LEU A 34 -20.72 26.28 24.51
C LEU A 34 -20.36 27.63 25.20
N PRO A 35 -19.31 27.69 26.03
CA PRO A 35 -18.78 28.95 26.54
C PRO A 35 -18.48 29.90 25.39
N LYS A 36 -19.06 31.10 25.44
CA LYS A 36 -18.79 32.19 24.50
C LYS A 36 -17.47 32.85 24.88
N GLU A 37 -16.35 32.28 24.44
CA GLU A 37 -15.10 33.00 24.23
C GLU A 37 -14.12 32.05 23.53
N ARG A 38 -13.71 32.42 22.31
CA ARG A 38 -12.60 31.74 21.61
C ARG A 38 -11.30 32.23 22.25
N PRO A 39 -10.44 31.36 22.79
CA PRO A 39 -9.07 31.76 23.09
C PRO A 39 -8.39 32.24 21.80
N PRO A 40 -7.45 33.20 21.87
CA PRO A 40 -6.78 33.72 20.70
C PRO A 40 -6.09 32.58 19.95
N THR A 41 -6.30 32.54 18.64
CA THR A 41 -5.67 31.60 17.71
C THR A 41 -4.19 31.92 17.59
N SER A 42 -3.40 31.63 18.63
CA SER A 42 -1.94 31.62 18.56
C SER A 42 -1.46 30.24 18.97
N GLU A 43 -0.69 29.63 18.06
CA GLU A 43 0.18 28.47 18.29
C GLU A 43 -0.47 27.08 18.26
N LEU A 44 -1.03 26.72 17.11
CA LEU A 44 -0.63 25.47 16.46
C LEU A 44 0.16 25.87 15.22
N LEU A 45 1.36 26.41 15.44
CA LEU A 45 2.33 26.51 14.37
C LEU A 45 2.59 25.06 13.94
N LYS A 46 2.20 24.71 12.72
CA LYS A 46 2.79 23.56 12.04
C LYS A 46 4.29 23.75 12.19
N GLU A 47 4.99 22.79 12.80
CA GLU A 47 6.44 22.74 12.67
C GLU A 47 6.73 22.57 11.17
N GLU A 48 6.86 23.70 10.47
CA GLU A 48 7.53 23.71 9.19
C GLU A 48 8.92 23.16 9.46
N ARG A 49 9.34 22.18 8.67
CA ARG A 49 10.68 21.60 8.81
C ARG A 49 11.68 22.71 8.59
N ASP A 50 12.24 23.23 9.68
CA ASP A 50 13.21 24.32 9.68
C ASP A 50 14.57 23.76 9.28
N PHE A 51 14.97 24.02 8.04
CA PHE A 51 16.27 23.62 7.50
C PHE A 51 17.35 24.70 7.68
N SER A 52 17.04 25.84 8.32
CA SER A 52 17.94 26.98 8.44
C SER A 52 19.25 26.70 9.19
N GLY A 53 19.29 25.61 9.97
CA GLY A 53 20.49 25.12 10.68
C GLY A 53 21.27 24.00 9.96
N THR A 54 20.82 23.53 8.79
CA THR A 54 21.49 22.45 8.05
C THR A 54 22.44 23.04 7.00
N SER A 55 23.71 22.67 7.05
CA SER A 55 24.71 23.14 6.08
C SER A 55 24.58 22.44 4.71
N HIS A 56 23.80 21.37 4.62
CA HIS A 56 23.69 20.50 3.45
C HIS A 56 22.27 19.97 3.28
N VAL A 57 21.74 20.08 2.06
CA VAL A 57 20.47 19.47 1.65
C VAL A 57 20.79 18.20 0.88
N PHE A 58 20.33 17.04 1.37
CA PHE A 58 20.59 15.76 0.72
C PHE A 58 19.78 15.63 -0.58
N VAL A 59 20.47 15.38 -1.68
CA VAL A 59 19.87 15.16 -3.00
C VAL A 59 19.86 13.68 -3.32
N TYR A 60 18.66 13.14 -3.58
CA TYR A 60 18.47 11.76 -4.02
C TYR A 60 17.96 11.74 -5.45
N VAL A 61 18.44 10.78 -6.25
CA VAL A 61 17.95 10.54 -7.60
C VAL A 61 17.09 9.28 -7.63
N MET A 62 15.86 9.42 -8.09
CA MET A 62 14.98 8.27 -8.29
C MET A 62 15.45 7.47 -9.50
N LEU A 63 15.74 6.18 -9.28
CA LEU A 63 16.09 5.26 -10.35
C LEU A 63 14.85 4.95 -11.20
N PRO A 64 15.03 4.62 -12.50
CA PRO A 64 13.92 4.25 -13.36
C PRO A 64 13.12 3.06 -12.81
N SER A 65 11.79 3.09 -12.95
CA SER A 65 10.90 2.01 -12.45
C SER A 65 11.16 0.63 -13.08
N ARG A 66 11.87 0.58 -14.23
CA ARG A 66 12.12 -0.64 -15.04
C ARG A 66 13.50 -1.27 -14.84
N ILE A 67 14.21 -0.92 -13.76
CA ILE A 67 15.51 -1.56 -13.44
C ILE A 67 15.36 -3.02 -13.01
N ILE A 68 14.16 -3.44 -12.60
CA ILE A 68 13.81 -4.84 -12.29
C ILE A 68 12.65 -5.26 -13.21
N ASN A 69 12.72 -6.45 -13.82
CA ASN A 69 11.64 -7.02 -14.64
C ASN A 69 10.60 -7.80 -13.79
N MET A 70 9.56 -8.35 -14.43
CA MET A 70 8.49 -9.08 -13.73
C MET A 70 8.96 -10.40 -13.10
N GLU A 71 10.09 -10.93 -13.55
CA GLU A 71 10.76 -12.12 -13.01
C GLU A 71 11.66 -11.81 -11.80
N CYS A 72 11.70 -10.54 -11.36
CA CYS A 72 12.57 -10.02 -10.30
C CYS A 72 14.07 -10.15 -10.66
N GLU A 73 14.40 -9.83 -11.91
CA GLU A 73 15.77 -9.81 -12.43
C GLU A 73 16.17 -8.38 -12.86
N LEU A 74 17.45 -8.07 -12.73
CA LEU A 74 17.97 -6.74 -12.97
C LEU A 74 18.21 -6.49 -14.46
N VAL A 75 17.59 -5.46 -15.01
CA VAL A 75 17.68 -5.11 -16.44
C VAL A 75 18.93 -4.28 -16.67
N ASN A 76 19.80 -4.73 -17.60
CA ASN A 76 21.05 -4.07 -17.98
C ASN A 76 21.94 -3.65 -16.77
N PRO A 77 22.49 -4.62 -16.00
CA PRO A 77 23.30 -4.31 -14.82
C PRO A 77 24.52 -3.44 -15.13
N ASP A 78 25.22 -3.69 -16.24
CA ASP A 78 26.43 -2.95 -16.59
C ASP A 78 26.13 -1.46 -16.84
N GLY A 79 25.09 -1.18 -17.64
CA GLY A 79 24.67 0.20 -17.90
C GLY A 79 24.17 0.91 -16.64
N LEU A 80 23.47 0.20 -15.75
CA LEU A 80 23.06 0.76 -14.47
C LEU A 80 24.26 1.12 -13.59
N MET A 81 25.28 0.24 -13.53
CA MET A 81 26.49 0.50 -12.75
C MET A 81 27.23 1.75 -13.26
N ASP A 82 27.33 1.92 -14.58
CA ASP A 82 27.94 3.12 -15.18
C ASP A 82 27.16 4.39 -14.84
N GLN A 83 25.84 4.34 -14.85
CA GLN A 83 24.97 5.45 -14.44
C GLN A 83 25.14 5.77 -12.94
N LEU A 84 25.17 4.75 -12.07
CA LEU A 84 25.36 4.93 -10.63
C LEU A 84 26.70 5.59 -10.31
N LYS A 85 27.78 5.18 -10.98
CA LYS A 85 29.11 5.80 -10.83
C LYS A 85 29.12 7.27 -11.28
N GLN A 86 28.41 7.59 -12.36
CA GLN A 86 28.25 8.98 -12.81
C GLN A 86 27.46 9.83 -11.81
N LEU A 87 26.33 9.30 -11.29
CA LEU A 87 25.57 9.99 -10.24
C LEU A 87 26.43 10.23 -9.00
N LYS A 88 27.28 9.26 -8.63
CA LYS A 88 28.20 9.42 -7.51
C LYS A 88 29.27 10.49 -7.77
N SER A 89 29.82 10.56 -8.98
CA SER A 89 30.89 11.52 -9.32
C SER A 89 30.41 12.97 -9.32
N ILE A 90 29.13 13.22 -9.61
CA ILE A 90 28.53 14.56 -9.55
C ILE A 90 28.05 14.96 -8.14
N GLY A 91 28.27 14.11 -7.13
CA GLY A 91 27.99 14.43 -5.73
C GLY A 91 26.56 14.14 -5.26
N VAL A 92 25.80 13.26 -5.95
CA VAL A 92 24.50 12.78 -5.44
C VAL A 92 24.69 12.02 -4.12
N ASP A 93 23.85 12.30 -3.13
CA ASP A 93 23.96 11.74 -1.79
C ASP A 93 23.45 10.30 -1.69
N GLY A 94 22.43 9.96 -2.48
CA GLY A 94 21.80 8.65 -2.48
C GLY A 94 20.88 8.44 -3.68
N VAL A 95 20.32 7.24 -3.77
CA VAL A 95 19.33 6.91 -4.79
C VAL A 95 18.02 6.50 -4.14
N SER A 96 16.92 6.71 -4.85
CA SER A 96 15.59 6.24 -4.46
C SER A 96 15.11 5.18 -5.43
N VAL A 97 14.46 4.13 -4.95
CA VAL A 97 13.99 3.02 -5.78
C VAL A 97 12.59 2.56 -5.36
N ASN A 98 11.75 2.27 -6.36
CA ASN A 98 10.47 1.60 -6.17
C ASN A 98 10.66 0.09 -6.02
N THR A 99 10.18 -0.45 -4.91
CA THR A 99 10.08 -1.89 -4.64
C THR A 99 8.64 -2.34 -4.86
N TRP A 100 8.41 -3.04 -5.96
CA TRP A 100 7.08 -3.35 -6.44
C TRP A 100 6.54 -4.61 -5.80
N TRP A 101 5.41 -4.50 -5.11
CA TRP A 101 4.73 -5.63 -4.51
C TRP A 101 4.37 -6.70 -5.55
N GLY A 102 3.91 -6.25 -6.74
CA GLY A 102 3.60 -7.08 -7.89
C GLY A 102 4.74 -7.91 -8.45
N ILE A 103 5.99 -7.54 -8.17
CA ILE A 103 7.19 -8.28 -8.58
C ILE A 103 7.64 -9.20 -7.44
N VAL A 104 7.68 -8.66 -6.22
CA VAL A 104 8.22 -9.37 -5.06
C VAL A 104 7.34 -10.54 -4.63
N GLU A 105 6.02 -10.37 -4.54
CA GLU A 105 5.06 -11.42 -4.12
C GLU A 105 4.15 -11.82 -5.29
N ALA A 106 4.70 -11.85 -6.51
CA ALA A 106 3.95 -11.88 -7.77
C ALA A 106 2.93 -13.04 -7.87
N ASN A 107 3.37 -14.26 -7.55
CA ASN A 107 2.66 -15.49 -7.90
C ASN A 107 1.74 -15.97 -6.77
N ASN A 108 2.27 -16.08 -5.56
CA ASN A 108 1.57 -16.70 -4.44
C ASN A 108 1.71 -15.86 -3.15
N PRO A 109 0.69 -15.92 -2.27
CA PRO A 109 0.81 -15.39 -0.91
C PRO A 109 2.05 -15.93 -0.20
N ARG A 110 2.87 -15.04 0.36
CA ARG A 110 4.10 -15.33 1.12
C ARG A 110 5.24 -15.99 0.33
N ASP A 111 5.16 -15.96 -0.99
CA ASP A 111 6.20 -16.45 -1.89
C ASP A 111 6.98 -15.24 -2.42
N TYR A 112 8.00 -14.82 -1.66
CA TYR A 112 8.73 -13.58 -1.92
C TYR A 112 10.03 -13.82 -2.69
N ASN A 113 10.15 -13.20 -3.87
CA ASN A 113 11.40 -13.13 -4.62
C ASN A 113 12.00 -11.72 -4.50
N TRP A 114 13.19 -11.64 -3.89
CA TRP A 114 13.92 -10.39 -3.69
C TRP A 114 15.25 -10.35 -4.43
N ASP A 115 15.56 -11.33 -5.27
CA ASP A 115 16.93 -11.54 -5.75
C ASP A 115 17.44 -10.39 -6.63
N GLY A 116 16.61 -9.87 -7.53
CA GLY A 116 16.95 -8.68 -8.32
C GLY A 116 17.17 -7.43 -7.45
N TYR A 117 16.33 -7.20 -6.44
CA TYR A 117 16.50 -6.09 -5.50
C TYR A 117 17.75 -6.24 -4.61
N LYS A 118 18.07 -7.46 -4.16
CA LYS A 118 19.33 -7.74 -3.44
C LYS A 118 20.54 -7.42 -4.31
N GLN A 119 20.51 -7.81 -5.59
CA GLN A 119 21.57 -7.49 -6.54
C GLN A 119 21.69 -5.97 -6.74
N LEU A 120 20.56 -5.27 -6.93
CA LEU A 120 20.51 -3.82 -7.05
C LEU A 120 21.14 -3.13 -5.83
N PHE A 121 20.75 -3.51 -4.63
CA PHE A 121 21.26 -2.89 -3.40
C PHE A 121 22.75 -3.12 -3.24
N ARG A 122 23.27 -4.29 -3.63
CA ARG A 122 24.72 -4.54 -3.69
C ARG A 122 25.41 -3.59 -4.66
N MET A 123 24.88 -3.44 -5.88
CA MET A 123 25.45 -2.53 -6.87
C MET A 123 25.45 -1.07 -6.42
N VAL A 124 24.39 -0.62 -5.75
CA VAL A 124 24.31 0.74 -5.18
C VAL A 124 25.39 0.96 -4.12
N LEU A 125 25.63 -0.04 -3.26
CA LEU A 125 26.72 0.00 -2.27
C LEU A 125 28.10 -0.02 -2.94
N GLU A 126 28.31 -0.87 -3.95
CA GLU A 126 29.55 -0.96 -4.73
C GLU A 126 29.88 0.34 -5.48
N ALA A 127 28.85 1.07 -5.92
CA ALA A 127 28.99 2.40 -6.53
C ALA A 127 29.34 3.50 -5.49
N GLY A 128 29.36 3.19 -4.19
CA GLY A 128 29.77 4.11 -3.13
C GLY A 128 28.64 4.96 -2.55
N PHE A 129 27.37 4.58 -2.73
CA PHE A 129 26.26 5.22 -2.03
C PHE A 129 26.08 4.62 -0.64
N ASN A 130 26.06 5.47 0.38
CA ASN A 130 25.88 5.05 1.78
C ASN A 130 24.42 5.14 2.25
N LYS A 131 23.52 5.62 1.38
CA LYS A 131 22.10 5.79 1.66
C LYS A 131 21.28 5.38 0.45
N ILE A 132 20.21 4.65 0.72
CA ILE A 132 19.19 4.29 -0.26
C ILE A 132 17.81 4.60 0.34
N GLN A 133 16.94 5.19 -0.47
CA GLN A 133 15.53 5.35 -0.14
C GLN A 133 14.74 4.27 -0.85
N VAL A 134 13.99 3.49 -0.09
CA VAL A 134 13.14 2.42 -0.63
C VAL A 134 11.69 2.90 -0.53
N VAL A 135 11.02 2.90 -1.68
CA VAL A 135 9.59 3.17 -1.78
C VAL A 135 8.88 1.83 -1.91
N MET A 136 8.04 1.50 -0.95
CA MET A 136 7.21 0.29 -1.01
C MET A 136 6.00 0.57 -1.90
N SER A 137 6.00 0.03 -3.11
CA SER A 137 4.98 0.29 -4.12
C SER A 137 3.89 -0.78 -4.08
N PHE A 138 2.86 -0.51 -3.27
CA PHE A 138 1.64 -1.33 -3.13
C PHE A 138 0.53 -0.95 -4.11
N HIS A 139 0.92 -0.40 -5.25
CA HIS A 139 0.04 0.06 -6.31
C HIS A 139 0.54 -0.44 -7.67
N GLU A 140 -0.36 -0.46 -8.63
CA GLU A 140 -0.11 -0.70 -10.04
C GLU A 140 0.56 0.52 -10.69
N CYS A 141 1.42 0.29 -11.67
CA CYS A 141 2.05 1.33 -12.47
C CYS A 141 1.56 1.24 -13.91
N ASP A 142 0.58 2.08 -14.25
CA ASP A 142 -0.07 2.11 -15.58
C ASP A 142 0.68 2.97 -16.60
N ASP A 143 1.65 3.77 -16.17
CA ASP A 143 2.16 4.87 -16.98
C ASP A 143 3.03 4.41 -18.17
N HIS A 144 3.59 3.19 -18.15
CA HIS A 144 4.50 2.70 -19.21
C HIS A 144 4.53 1.15 -19.32
N ASP A 145 4.74 0.63 -20.54
CA ASP A 145 4.96 -0.80 -20.85
C ASP A 145 6.40 -1.26 -20.49
N PRO A 146 6.63 -2.39 -19.77
CA PRO A 146 5.66 -3.33 -19.24
C PRO A 146 4.97 -2.81 -17.99
N HIS A 147 3.66 -3.01 -18.01
CA HIS A 147 2.73 -2.72 -16.95
C HIS A 147 3.05 -3.50 -15.67
N ILE A 148 3.40 -2.80 -14.58
CA ILE A 148 3.68 -3.45 -13.29
C ILE A 148 2.37 -3.53 -12.52
N SER A 149 1.77 -4.71 -12.52
CA SER A 149 0.48 -4.96 -11.88
C SER A 149 0.57 -5.24 -10.38
N LEU A 150 -0.55 -5.14 -9.66
CA LEU A 150 -0.68 -5.83 -8.36
C LEU A 150 -0.41 -7.35 -8.51
N PRO A 151 -0.06 -8.08 -7.42
CA PRO A 151 0.16 -9.52 -7.49
C PRO A 151 -1.00 -10.27 -8.13
N LYS A 152 -0.68 -11.32 -8.90
CA LYS A 152 -1.67 -12.10 -9.64
C LYS A 152 -2.76 -12.65 -8.73
N TRP A 153 -2.36 -13.18 -7.57
CA TRP A 153 -3.30 -13.75 -6.59
C TRP A 153 -4.24 -12.71 -5.98
N ILE A 154 -3.86 -11.42 -5.95
CA ILE A 154 -4.75 -10.32 -5.54
C ILE A 154 -5.76 -10.02 -6.64
N LYS A 155 -5.31 -9.95 -7.89
CA LYS A 155 -6.21 -9.74 -9.04
C LYS A 155 -7.26 -10.84 -9.16
N GLU A 156 -6.89 -12.09 -8.90
CA GLU A 156 -7.82 -13.22 -8.85
C GLU A 156 -8.89 -13.07 -7.76
N ILE A 157 -8.53 -12.53 -6.59
CA ILE A 157 -9.49 -12.22 -5.52
C ILE A 157 -10.40 -11.07 -5.95
N GLY A 158 -9.84 -10.03 -6.56
CA GLY A 158 -10.59 -8.86 -7.05
C GLY A 158 -11.61 -9.20 -8.14
N GLN A 159 -11.37 -10.23 -8.93
CA GLN A 159 -12.35 -10.76 -9.90
C GLN A 159 -13.57 -11.38 -9.21
N GLN A 160 -13.37 -12.02 -8.05
CA GLN A 160 -14.44 -12.66 -7.29
C GLN A 160 -15.12 -11.69 -6.32
N ASN A 161 -14.35 -10.77 -5.76
CA ASN A 161 -14.78 -9.76 -4.80
C ASN A 161 -14.22 -8.39 -5.22
N PRO A 162 -14.94 -7.64 -6.09
CA PRO A 162 -14.49 -6.32 -6.55
C PRO A 162 -14.51 -5.25 -5.44
N ASP A 163 -15.10 -5.51 -4.28
CA ASP A 163 -15.16 -4.57 -3.16
C ASP A 163 -13.81 -4.40 -2.44
N ILE A 164 -12.80 -5.21 -2.79
CA ILE A 164 -11.42 -4.99 -2.31
C ILE A 164 -10.77 -3.73 -2.89
N TYR A 165 -11.34 -3.17 -3.96
CA TYR A 165 -10.83 -2.02 -4.69
C TYR A 165 -11.60 -0.74 -4.38
N PHE A 166 -10.94 0.41 -4.57
CA PHE A 166 -11.65 1.69 -4.53
C PHE A 166 -12.74 1.76 -5.60
N THR A 167 -13.84 2.42 -5.26
CA THR A 167 -15.04 2.46 -6.10
C THR A 167 -15.56 3.88 -6.19
N ASP A 168 -15.77 4.37 -7.41
CA ASP A 168 -16.36 5.68 -7.63
C ASP A 168 -17.88 5.67 -7.37
N LYS A 169 -18.50 6.86 -7.42
CA LYS A 169 -19.96 7.01 -7.23
C LYS A 169 -20.81 6.30 -8.29
N ASP A 170 -20.24 6.01 -9.45
CA ASP A 170 -20.92 5.37 -10.58
C ASP A 170 -20.72 3.83 -10.54
N GLY A 171 -19.99 3.32 -9.53
CA GLY A 171 -19.72 1.89 -9.32
C GLY A 171 -18.50 1.35 -10.06
N ARG A 172 -17.66 2.20 -10.68
CA ARG A 172 -16.42 1.77 -11.34
C ARG A 172 -15.36 1.43 -10.30
N ARG A 173 -14.65 0.33 -10.52
CA ARG A 173 -13.58 -0.17 -9.63
C ARG A 173 -12.23 0.28 -10.15
N ASN A 174 -11.36 0.74 -9.26
CA ASN A 174 -9.95 1.01 -9.57
C ASN A 174 -9.08 -0.19 -9.13
N PRO A 175 -8.61 -1.06 -10.07
CA PRO A 175 -7.79 -2.21 -9.73
C PRO A 175 -6.33 -1.87 -9.38
N GLU A 176 -5.93 -0.60 -9.44
CA GLU A 176 -4.55 -0.17 -9.23
C GLU A 176 -4.10 -0.33 -7.77
N CYS A 177 -5.00 -0.28 -6.80
CA CYS A 177 -4.65 -0.39 -5.38
C CYS A 177 -5.80 -0.92 -4.53
N LEU A 178 -5.46 -1.49 -3.36
CA LEU A 178 -6.44 -1.96 -2.40
C LEU A 178 -7.13 -0.79 -1.69
N SER A 179 -8.44 -0.94 -1.45
CA SER A 179 -9.23 -0.02 -0.63
C SER A 179 -8.85 -0.12 0.84
N TRP A 180 -8.77 1.01 1.55
CA TRP A 180 -8.59 1.01 3.01
C TRP A 180 -9.77 0.35 3.77
N GLY A 181 -10.91 0.17 3.09
CA GLY A 181 -12.07 -0.53 3.66
C GLY A 181 -11.83 -2.00 4.00
N ILE A 182 -10.69 -2.58 3.56
CA ILE A 182 -10.31 -3.97 3.87
C ILE A 182 -9.11 -4.09 4.82
N ASP A 183 -8.69 -2.98 5.46
CA ASP A 183 -7.54 -2.96 6.37
C ASP A 183 -7.71 -3.90 7.57
N ASP A 184 -8.94 -4.05 8.06
CA ASP A 184 -9.32 -4.92 9.18
C ASP A 184 -10.12 -6.17 8.75
N GLU A 185 -10.37 -6.34 7.45
CA GLU A 185 -11.21 -7.42 6.93
C GLU A 185 -10.37 -8.56 6.33
N PRO A 186 -10.52 -9.82 6.77
CA PRO A 186 -9.65 -10.93 6.37
C PRO A 186 -10.00 -11.53 5.00
N VAL A 187 -10.18 -10.66 3.99
CA VAL A 187 -10.65 -11.02 2.64
C VAL A 187 -9.52 -11.46 1.69
N LEU A 188 -8.25 -11.37 2.10
CA LEU A 188 -7.08 -11.72 1.29
C LEU A 188 -6.55 -13.12 1.63
N LYS A 189 -7.34 -14.15 1.31
CA LYS A 189 -7.08 -15.57 1.69
C LYS A 189 -6.93 -15.74 3.21
N GLY A 190 -7.82 -15.09 3.98
CA GLY A 190 -7.83 -15.16 5.45
C GLY A 190 -6.88 -14.18 6.14
N ARG A 191 -6.25 -13.26 5.39
CA ARG A 191 -5.45 -12.14 5.92
C ARG A 191 -6.14 -10.81 5.68
N THR A 192 -5.86 -9.83 6.52
CA THR A 192 -6.24 -8.43 6.28
C THR A 192 -5.23 -7.73 5.35
N ALA A 193 -5.58 -6.58 4.78
CA ALA A 193 -4.63 -5.81 3.96
C ALA A 193 -3.39 -5.40 4.76
N VAL A 194 -3.57 -4.95 6.00
CA VAL A 194 -2.45 -4.55 6.88
C VAL A 194 -1.48 -5.71 7.12
N GLU A 195 -1.98 -6.91 7.39
CA GLU A 195 -1.14 -8.11 7.58
C GLU A 195 -0.37 -8.49 6.31
N VAL A 196 -0.96 -8.28 5.13
CA VAL A 196 -0.27 -8.53 3.85
C VAL A 196 0.84 -7.50 3.65
N LEU A 197 0.54 -6.20 3.79
CA LEU A 197 1.47 -5.12 3.44
C LEU A 197 2.65 -5.02 4.42
N ILE A 198 2.45 -5.27 5.71
CA ILE A 198 3.54 -5.21 6.71
C ILE A 198 4.60 -6.28 6.48
N ILE A 199 4.23 -7.49 6.02
CA ILE A 199 5.19 -8.59 5.84
C ILE A 199 6.09 -8.37 4.61
N VAL A 200 5.66 -7.52 3.67
CA VAL A 200 6.46 -7.18 2.48
C VAL A 200 7.56 -6.14 2.83
N CYS A 201 7.45 -5.41 3.93
CA CYS A 201 8.45 -4.44 4.42
C CYS A 201 9.51 -5.12 5.30
#